data_AF-A0A957CPC2-F1
#
_entry.id   AF-A0A957CPC2-F1
#
_cell.length_a   1.000
_cell.length_b   1.000
_cell.length_c   1.000
_cell.angle_alpha   90.00
_cell.angle_beta   90.00
_cell.angle_gamma   90.00
#
_symmetry.space_group_name_H-M   'P 1'
#
loop_
_entity.id
_entity.type
_entity.pdbx_description
1 polymer ?
#
loop_
_entity_poly.entity_id
_entity_poly.type
_entity_poly.pdbx_seq_one_letter_code
_entity_poly.pdbx_strand_id
1 'polypeptide(L)'
;AVSVATYRNRWEPVRYLVPILVAAGILISWVTLLHLDKFAPGVRLVYWLVIYIGAPLLAIVIYTFQEKGGANWAVAEPVRPFTRAVALITGTIVVALGVLIILWPGVAVANWPWPTSPLMVRIFAAWFGAFGVGLLWFKVERDWQRLYQIPNLMIAAAGLDLLMVFIYRHQVTGGITLWLYCGHLVLFALVGGLLHWSQSRTSIFNNKISSYELSNNVTTKGS
;
A
#
# COMPACT_ATOMS: atom_id res chain seq x y z
N ALA A 1 16.33 0.88 -3.21
CA ALA A 1 15.52 2.05 -3.63
C ALA A 1 15.37 3.07 -2.50
N VAL A 2 14.78 2.70 -1.36
CA VAL A 2 14.55 3.60 -0.21
C VAL A 2 15.85 4.19 0.36
N SER A 3 16.85 3.35 0.65
CA SER A 3 18.15 3.79 1.20
C SER A 3 18.90 4.77 0.30
N VAL A 4 18.76 4.63 -1.03
CA VAL A 4 19.37 5.52 -2.03
C VAL A 4 18.60 6.85 -2.15
N ALA A 5 17.27 6.81 -2.03
CA ALA A 5 16.43 8.02 -2.05
C ALA A 5 16.66 8.89 -0.81
N THR A 6 16.77 8.26 0.37
CA THR A 6 17.15 8.92 1.62
C THR A 6 18.56 9.51 1.54
N TYR A 7 19.52 8.78 0.96
CA TYR A 7 20.90 9.25 0.79
C TYR A 7 21.04 10.44 -0.17
N ARG A 8 20.19 10.53 -1.20
CA ARG A 8 20.21 11.62 -2.19
C ARG A 8 19.38 12.86 -1.79
N ASN A 9 18.98 12.95 -0.51
CA ASN A 9 18.15 14.04 0.02
C ASN A 9 16.81 14.22 -0.72
N ARG A 10 16.29 13.14 -1.30
CA ARG A 10 14.99 13.09 -1.99
C ARG A 10 14.09 12.11 -1.26
N TRP A 11 13.74 12.45 -0.02
CA TRP A 11 12.93 11.59 0.83
C TRP A 11 11.43 11.61 0.47
N GLU A 12 10.97 12.66 -0.20
CA GLU A 12 9.57 12.86 -0.61
C GLU A 12 8.95 11.67 -1.36
N PRO A 13 9.61 11.03 -2.34
CA PRO A 13 9.04 9.89 -3.05
C PRO A 13 8.90 8.62 -2.20
N VAL A 14 9.50 8.57 -1.01
CA VAL A 14 9.38 7.43 -0.08
C VAL A 14 8.51 7.73 1.13
N ARG A 15 8.04 8.97 1.27
CA ARG A 15 7.19 9.41 2.40
C ARG A 15 5.94 8.56 2.58
N TYR A 16 5.35 8.11 1.47
CA TYR A 16 4.16 7.27 1.48
C TYR A 16 4.32 5.96 2.27
N LEU A 17 5.55 5.47 2.46
CA LEU A 17 5.82 4.25 3.23
C LEU A 17 5.59 4.46 4.72
N VAL A 18 5.75 5.67 5.24
CA VAL A 18 5.63 5.95 6.68
C VAL A 18 4.25 5.59 7.22
N PRO A 19 3.12 6.08 6.67
CA PRO A 19 1.80 5.71 7.18
C PRO A 19 1.52 4.20 7.05
N ILE A 20 2.04 3.54 6.01
CA ILE A 20 1.90 2.09 5.81
C ILE A 20 2.67 1.33 6.90
N LEU A 21 3.95 1.65 7.11
CA LEU A 21 4.81 0.98 8.09
C LEU A 21 4.31 1.20 9.52
N VAL A 22 3.87 2.42 9.84
CA VAL A 22 3.31 2.75 11.15
C VAL A 22 2.01 1.97 11.39
N ALA A 23 1.10 1.95 10.42
CA ALA A 23 -0.14 1.18 10.54
C ALA A 23 0.13 -0.32 10.68
N ALA A 24 1.00 -0.89 9.83
CA ALA A 24 1.38 -2.30 9.91
C ALA A 24 1.98 -2.63 11.27
N GLY A 25 2.91 -1.80 11.75
CA GLY A 25 3.57 -1.98 13.04
C GLY A 25 2.59 -1.94 14.21
N ILE A 26 1.68 -0.97 14.26
CA ILE A 26 0.64 -0.87 15.30
C ILE A 26 -0.27 -2.11 15.27
N LEU A 27 -0.82 -2.45 14.10
CA LEU A 27 -1.78 -3.55 13.97
C LEU A 27 -1.12 -4.90 14.28
N ILE A 28 0.10 -5.16 13.79
CA ILE A 28 0.82 -6.40 14.05
C ILE A 28 1.25 -6.49 15.51
N SER A 29 1.70 -5.39 16.11
CA SER A 29 2.01 -5.34 17.55
C SER A 29 0.78 -5.65 18.38
N TRP A 30 -0.38 -5.07 18.02
CA TRP A 30 -1.65 -5.40 18.66
C TRP A 30 -2.01 -6.88 18.54
N VAL A 31 -1.90 -7.47 17.35
CA VAL A 31 -2.14 -8.91 17.13
C VAL A 31 -1.17 -9.78 17.91
N THR A 32 0.09 -9.32 18.05
CA THR A 32 1.14 -9.99 18.83
C THR A 32 0.75 -10.01 20.31
N LEU A 33 0.29 -8.89 20.86
CA LEU A 33 -0.19 -8.81 22.25
C LEU A 33 -1.37 -9.77 22.50
N LEU A 34 -2.30 -9.88 21.54
CA LEU A 34 -3.45 -10.79 21.63
C LEU A 34 -3.08 -12.29 21.60
N HIS A 35 -1.87 -12.63 21.17
CA HIS A 35 -1.42 -14.02 21.01
C HIS A 35 -0.03 -14.26 21.62
N LEU A 36 0.33 -13.52 22.68
CA LEU A 36 1.64 -13.68 23.31
C LEU A 36 1.93 -15.15 23.69
N ASP A 37 0.89 -15.92 24.02
CA ASP A 37 0.95 -17.35 24.32
C ASP A 37 1.45 -18.21 23.15
N LYS A 38 1.31 -17.74 21.91
CA LYS A 38 1.74 -18.45 20.69
C LYS A 38 3.18 -18.13 20.28
N PHE A 39 3.78 -17.08 20.84
CA PHE A 39 5.13 -16.69 20.46
C PHE A 39 6.18 -17.48 21.25
N ALA A 40 7.21 -17.93 20.55
CA ALA A 40 8.34 -18.59 21.18
C ALA A 40 9.07 -17.58 22.11
N PRO A 41 9.25 -17.90 23.40
CA PRO A 41 9.86 -16.98 24.36
C PRO A 41 11.34 -16.71 24.05
N GLY A 42 11.88 -15.66 24.67
CA GLY A 42 13.28 -15.28 24.54
C GLY A 42 13.59 -14.49 23.27
N VAL A 43 14.74 -14.77 22.65
CA VAL A 43 15.31 -13.96 21.56
C VAL A 43 14.39 -13.87 20.33
N ARG A 44 13.60 -14.91 20.03
CA ARG A 44 12.67 -14.91 18.88
C ARG A 44 11.54 -13.88 19.04
N LEU A 45 10.94 -13.81 20.23
CA LEU A 45 9.94 -12.80 20.56
C LEU A 45 10.56 -11.40 20.58
N VAL A 46 11.74 -11.23 21.17
CA VAL A 46 12.44 -9.94 21.18
C VAL A 46 12.72 -9.46 19.76
N TYR A 47 13.27 -10.32 18.90
CA TYR A 47 13.52 -10.01 17.49
C TYR A 47 12.23 -9.58 16.76
N TRP A 48 11.13 -10.31 16.96
CA TRP A 48 9.83 -9.97 16.40
C TRP A 48 9.36 -8.58 16.83
N LEU A 49 9.39 -8.29 18.14
CA LEU A 49 8.99 -6.99 18.70
C LEU A 49 9.90 -5.86 18.22
N VAL A 50 11.21 -6.08 18.15
CA VAL A 50 12.17 -5.08 17.63
C VAL A 50 11.83 -4.70 16.20
N ILE A 51 11.43 -5.66 15.35
CA ILE A 51 11.05 -5.35 13.98
C ILE A 51 9.72 -4.59 13.95
N TYR A 52 8.68 -5.13 14.57
CA TYR A 52 7.33 -4.58 14.41
C TYR A 52 7.02 -3.35 15.26
N ILE A 53 7.84 -3.06 16.28
CA ILE A 53 7.79 -1.82 17.08
C ILE A 53 8.94 -0.89 16.68
N GLY A 54 10.16 -1.41 16.50
CA GLY A 54 11.31 -0.57 16.17
C GLY A 54 11.23 0.03 14.77
N ALA A 55 10.82 -0.73 13.75
CA ALA A 55 10.68 -0.20 12.39
C ALA A 55 9.69 0.97 12.26
N PRO A 56 8.44 0.91 12.79
CA PRO A 56 7.52 2.05 12.72
C PRO A 56 8.00 3.24 13.55
N LEU A 57 8.62 3.02 14.72
CA LEU A 57 9.21 4.11 15.51
C LEU A 57 10.34 4.80 14.73
N LEU A 58 11.22 4.02 14.10
CA LEU A 58 12.27 4.56 13.24
C LEU A 58 11.69 5.31 12.04
N ALA A 59 10.62 4.80 11.42
CA ALA A 59 9.93 5.50 10.34
C ALA A 59 9.37 6.86 10.78
N ILE A 60 8.78 6.96 11.99
CA ILE A 60 8.31 8.22 12.57
C ILE A 60 9.49 9.16 12.86
N VAL A 61 10.58 8.65 13.42
CA VAL A 61 11.78 9.44 13.69
C VAL A 61 12.34 10.01 12.39
N ILE A 62 12.54 9.19 11.36
CA ILE A 62 13.01 9.64 10.04
C ILE A 62 12.03 10.65 9.44
N TYR A 63 10.72 10.40 9.49
CA TYR A 63 9.70 11.33 9.01
C TYR A 63 9.83 12.70 9.68
N THR A 64 9.91 12.74 11.01
CA THR A 64 9.95 14.00 11.76
C THR A 64 11.25 14.77 11.54
N PHE A 65 12.39 14.09 11.45
CA PHE A 65 13.66 14.73 11.11
C PHE A 65 13.64 15.33 9.69
N GLN A 66 13.13 14.57 8.72
CA GLN A 66 13.09 15.01 7.33
C GLN A 66 12.06 16.13 7.08
N GLU A 67 10.92 16.11 7.79
CA GLU A 67 9.96 17.22 7.77
C GLU A 67 10.55 18.52 8.33
N LYS A 68 11.22 18.43 9.49
CA LYS A 68 11.89 19.58 10.11
C LYS A 68 13.05 20.13 9.24
N GLY A 69 13.63 19.29 8.40
CA GLY A 69 14.70 19.66 7.45
C GLY A 69 14.23 20.46 6.23
N GLY A 70 12.95 20.82 6.11
CA GLY A 70 12.42 21.61 5.01
C GLY A 70 11.84 20.78 3.87
N ALA A 71 11.08 19.74 4.22
CA ALA A 71 10.35 18.91 3.25
C ALA A 71 9.49 19.73 2.28
N ASN A 72 9.57 19.43 0.97
CA ASN A 72 8.71 20.08 -0.01
C ASN A 72 7.34 19.40 -0.08
N TRP A 73 6.28 20.19 0.03
CA TRP A 73 4.88 19.76 -0.12
C TRP A 73 4.20 20.33 -1.36
N ALA A 74 4.94 21.03 -2.22
CA ALA A 74 4.44 21.49 -3.49
C ALA A 74 4.01 20.29 -4.35
N VAL A 75 2.81 20.38 -4.90
CA VAL A 75 2.24 19.37 -5.78
C VAL A 75 2.68 19.70 -7.20
N ALA A 76 3.58 18.90 -7.75
CA ALA A 76 4.06 19.03 -9.13
C ALA A 76 3.11 18.31 -10.10
N GLU A 77 2.63 17.12 -9.73
CA GLU A 77 1.66 16.36 -10.53
C GLU A 77 0.42 16.03 -9.69
N PRO A 78 -0.65 16.82 -9.78
CA PRO A 78 -1.85 16.58 -8.99
C PRO A 78 -2.50 15.23 -9.29
N VAL A 79 -2.92 14.53 -8.23
CA VAL A 79 -3.77 13.35 -8.36
C VAL A 79 -5.17 13.77 -8.79
N ARG A 80 -5.69 13.11 -9.83
CA ARG A 80 -7.04 13.36 -10.33
C ARG A 80 -8.12 13.12 -9.26
N PRO A 81 -9.21 13.89 -9.25
CA PRO A 81 -10.30 13.70 -8.30
C PRO A 81 -10.89 12.28 -8.32
N PHE A 82 -11.04 11.68 -9.51
CA PHE A 82 -11.53 10.31 -9.67
C PHE A 82 -10.56 9.29 -9.06
N THR A 83 -9.28 9.34 -9.42
CA THR A 83 -8.21 8.48 -8.88
C THR A 83 -8.16 8.61 -7.36
N ARG A 84 -8.24 9.83 -6.83
CA ARG A 84 -8.29 10.11 -5.39
C ARG A 84 -9.53 9.49 -4.76
N ALA A 85 -10.71 9.66 -5.34
CA ALA A 85 -11.95 9.08 -4.80
C ALA A 85 -11.89 7.55 -4.74
N VAL A 86 -11.47 6.90 -5.83
CA VAL A 86 -11.29 5.44 -5.88
C VAL A 86 -10.31 4.97 -4.80
N ALA A 87 -9.17 5.64 -4.65
CA ALA A 87 -8.19 5.32 -3.61
C ALA A 87 -8.78 5.46 -2.21
N LEU A 88 -9.47 6.57 -1.91
CA LEU A 88 -10.04 6.82 -0.57
C LEU A 88 -11.17 5.83 -0.22
N ILE A 89 -12.06 5.53 -1.17
CA ILE A 89 -13.14 4.57 -0.98
C ILE A 89 -12.55 3.17 -0.74
N THR A 90 -11.62 2.74 -1.60
CA THR A 90 -10.96 1.44 -1.47
C THR A 90 -10.19 1.34 -0.16
N GLY A 91 -9.41 2.38 0.18
CA GLY A 91 -8.65 2.43 1.43
C GLY A 91 -9.55 2.32 2.66
N THR A 92 -10.69 3.03 2.66
CA THR A 92 -11.66 2.97 3.76
C THR A 92 -12.24 1.57 3.91
N ILE A 93 -12.66 0.94 2.80
CA ILE A 93 -13.22 -0.42 2.81
C ILE A 93 -12.18 -1.42 3.31
N VAL A 94 -10.95 -1.36 2.80
CA VAL A 94 -9.88 -2.30 3.17
C VAL A 94 -9.47 -2.13 4.64
N VAL A 95 -9.37 -0.90 5.14
CA VAL A 95 -9.11 -0.65 6.58
C VAL A 95 -10.23 -1.21 7.44
N ALA A 96 -11.49 -0.93 7.07
CA ALA A 96 -12.64 -1.41 7.82
C ALA A 96 -12.67 -2.94 7.87
N LEU A 97 -12.49 -3.61 6.72
CA LEU A 97 -12.42 -5.07 6.65
C LEU A 97 -11.24 -5.64 7.44
N GLY A 98 -10.06 -5.02 7.36
CA GLY A 98 -8.89 -5.42 8.13
C GLY A 98 -9.13 -5.36 9.63
N VAL A 99 -9.72 -4.26 10.12
CA VAL A 99 -10.10 -4.11 11.53
C VAL A 99 -11.16 -5.13 11.94
N LEU A 100 -12.20 -5.34 11.13
CA LEU A 100 -13.24 -6.33 11.41
C LEU A 100 -12.67 -7.75 11.53
N ILE A 101 -11.77 -8.15 10.63
CA ILE A 101 -11.12 -9.47 10.67
C ILE A 101 -10.17 -9.59 11.88
N ILE A 102 -9.47 -8.50 12.24
CA ILE A 102 -8.64 -8.47 13.46
C ILE A 102 -9.49 -8.72 14.70
N LEU A 103 -10.65 -8.08 14.81
CA LEU A 103 -11.52 -8.24 15.97
C LEU A 103 -12.24 -9.60 15.97
N TRP A 104 -12.77 -10.03 14.83
CA TRP A 104 -13.56 -11.26 14.67
C TRP A 104 -13.00 -12.18 13.58
N PRO A 105 -11.89 -12.91 13.85
CA PRO A 105 -11.23 -13.73 12.85
C PRO A 105 -12.01 -15.00 12.49
N GLY A 106 -12.99 -15.41 13.31
CA GLY A 106 -13.65 -16.72 13.20
C GLY A 106 -14.29 -16.98 11.83
N VAL A 107 -14.97 -15.99 11.26
CA VAL A 107 -15.58 -16.10 9.92
C VAL A 107 -14.51 -16.28 8.85
N ALA A 108 -13.42 -15.51 8.92
CA ALA A 108 -12.33 -15.60 7.97
C ALA A 108 -11.56 -16.93 8.10
N VAL A 109 -11.32 -17.42 9.32
CA VAL A 109 -10.69 -18.73 9.57
C VAL A 109 -11.54 -19.87 9.01
N ALA A 110 -12.86 -19.84 9.24
CA ALA A 110 -13.78 -20.89 8.78
C ALA A 110 -13.93 -20.95 7.26
N ASN A 111 -13.75 -19.82 6.57
CA ASN A 111 -13.93 -19.70 5.13
C ASN A 111 -12.59 -19.56 4.38
N TRP A 112 -11.45 -19.72 5.06
CA TRP A 112 -10.16 -19.60 4.42
C TRP A 112 -9.93 -20.76 3.45
N PRO A 113 -9.32 -20.56 2.26
CA PRO A 113 -9.19 -21.65 1.28
C PRO A 113 -8.16 -22.73 1.63
N TRP A 114 -7.52 -22.64 2.80
CA TRP A 114 -6.60 -23.62 3.35
C TRP A 114 -6.59 -23.51 4.88
N PRO A 115 -6.14 -24.55 5.60
CA PRO A 115 -6.05 -24.50 7.06
C PRO A 115 -5.21 -23.31 7.55
N THR A 116 -5.81 -22.47 8.36
CA THR A 116 -5.17 -21.26 8.89
C THR A 116 -5.55 -21.05 10.35
N SER A 117 -4.69 -20.36 11.09
CA SER A 117 -4.94 -20.01 12.48
C SER A 117 -5.53 -18.60 12.60
N PRO A 118 -6.23 -18.29 13.72
CA PRO A 118 -6.65 -16.93 14.01
C PRO A 118 -5.48 -15.93 13.98
N LEU A 119 -4.31 -16.32 14.50
CA LEU A 119 -3.11 -15.48 14.46
C LEU A 119 -2.73 -15.12 13.02
N MET A 120 -2.62 -16.10 12.12
CA MET A 120 -2.22 -15.86 10.73
C MET A 120 -3.21 -14.96 9.98
N VAL A 121 -4.51 -15.23 10.11
CA VAL A 121 -5.56 -14.42 9.48
C VAL A 121 -5.51 -12.96 9.95
N ARG A 122 -5.29 -12.72 11.25
CA ARG A 122 -5.16 -11.37 11.79
C ARG A 122 -3.89 -10.65 11.30
N ILE A 123 -2.78 -11.38 11.13
CA ILE A 123 -1.55 -10.81 10.56
C ILE A 123 -1.76 -10.41 9.09
N PHE A 124 -2.43 -11.24 8.27
CA PHE A 124 -2.79 -10.85 6.91
C PHE A 124 -3.70 -9.62 6.90
N ALA A 125 -4.73 -9.60 7.75
CA ALA A 125 -5.62 -8.46 7.88
C ALA A 125 -4.89 -7.18 8.30
N ALA A 126 -3.86 -7.27 9.14
CA ALA A 126 -3.02 -6.13 9.52
C ALA A 126 -2.24 -5.56 8.32
N TRP A 127 -1.66 -6.42 7.48
CA TRP A 127 -0.97 -6.00 6.26
C TRP A 127 -1.91 -5.35 5.23
N PHE A 128 -3.06 -5.98 4.95
CA PHE A 128 -4.05 -5.40 4.06
C PHE A 128 -4.60 -4.07 4.63
N GLY A 129 -4.88 -4.01 5.92
CA GLY A 129 -5.27 -2.77 6.61
C GLY A 129 -4.22 -1.66 6.44
N ALA A 130 -2.94 -1.98 6.55
CA ALA A 130 -1.85 -1.04 6.32
C ALA A 130 -1.78 -0.53 4.87
N PHE A 131 -2.02 -1.39 3.87
CA PHE A 131 -2.20 -0.93 2.48
C PHE A 131 -3.40 0.01 2.34
N GLY A 132 -4.50 -0.28 3.03
CA GLY A 132 -5.66 0.60 3.09
C GLY A 132 -5.32 1.97 3.65
N VAL A 133 -4.51 2.05 4.71
CA VAL A 133 -3.99 3.33 5.25
C VAL A 133 -3.11 4.04 4.22
N GLY A 134 -2.28 3.31 3.47
CA GLY A 134 -1.52 3.86 2.34
C GLY A 134 -2.42 4.52 1.30
N LEU A 135 -3.54 3.88 0.94
CA LEU A 135 -4.53 4.48 0.04
C LEU A 135 -5.19 5.73 0.63
N LEU A 136 -5.44 5.77 1.94
CA LEU A 136 -5.95 6.98 2.60
C LEU A 136 -4.95 8.14 2.58
N TRP A 137 -3.64 7.86 2.44
CA TRP A 137 -2.60 8.88 2.29
C TRP A 137 -2.75 9.74 1.03
N PHE A 138 -3.53 9.28 0.03
CA PHE A 138 -3.90 10.10 -1.13
C PHE A 138 -4.65 11.38 -0.75
N LYS A 139 -5.27 11.45 0.45
CA LYS A 139 -5.87 12.67 0.98
C LYS A 139 -4.82 13.73 1.33
N VAL A 140 -3.63 13.30 1.73
CA VAL A 140 -2.56 14.16 2.27
C VAL A 140 -1.57 14.55 1.18
N GLU A 141 -0.91 13.56 0.55
CA GLU A 141 0.20 13.82 -0.38
C GLU A 141 -0.24 14.55 -1.65
N ARG A 142 -1.38 14.12 -2.23
CA ARG A 142 -2.02 14.71 -3.43
C ARG A 142 -1.13 14.81 -4.69
N ASP A 143 0.13 14.38 -4.64
CA ASP A 143 1.07 14.34 -5.75
C ASP A 143 1.27 12.89 -6.26
N TRP A 144 1.03 12.69 -7.55
CA TRP A 144 1.11 11.38 -8.17
C TRP A 144 2.52 10.81 -8.24
N GLN A 145 3.54 11.64 -8.49
CA GLN A 145 4.94 11.20 -8.57
C GLN A 145 5.43 10.61 -7.25
N ARG A 146 4.75 10.93 -6.14
CA ARG A 146 5.05 10.38 -4.81
C ARG A 146 4.15 9.20 -4.45
N LEU A 147 2.97 9.11 -5.06
CA LEU A 147 1.94 8.12 -4.74
C LEU A 147 1.89 6.91 -5.68
N TYR A 148 2.47 6.97 -6.88
CA TYR A 148 2.38 5.88 -7.88
C TYR A 148 2.96 4.54 -7.40
N GLN A 149 3.79 4.57 -6.36
CA GLN A 149 4.33 3.36 -5.76
C GLN A 149 3.30 2.56 -4.95
N ILE A 150 2.25 3.20 -4.44
CA ILE A 150 1.17 2.50 -3.74
C ILE A 150 0.43 1.53 -4.68
N PRO A 151 -0.07 1.94 -5.86
CA PRO A 151 -0.68 1.00 -6.79
C PRO A 151 0.32 -0.04 -7.34
N ASN A 152 1.61 0.29 -7.48
CA ASN A 152 2.64 -0.72 -7.82
C ASN A 152 2.72 -1.82 -6.76
N LEU A 153 2.75 -1.43 -5.47
CA LEU A 153 2.76 -2.38 -4.37
C LEU A 153 1.49 -3.23 -4.35
N MET A 154 0.33 -2.66 -4.65
CA MET A 154 -0.93 -3.41 -4.74
C MET A 154 -0.88 -4.50 -5.81
N ILE A 155 -0.43 -4.14 -7.02
CA ILE A 155 -0.29 -5.07 -8.14
C ILE A 155 0.74 -6.15 -7.82
N ALA A 156 1.89 -5.76 -7.26
CA ALA A 156 2.96 -6.68 -6.89
C ALA A 156 2.51 -7.65 -5.79
N ALA A 157 1.86 -7.16 -4.74
CA ALA A 157 1.35 -7.99 -3.64
C ALA A 157 0.31 -8.99 -4.14
N ALA A 158 -0.69 -8.53 -4.89
CA ALA A 158 -1.69 -9.42 -5.47
C ALA A 158 -1.08 -10.44 -6.45
N GLY A 159 -0.13 -10.03 -7.27
CA GLY A 159 0.56 -10.91 -8.21
C GLY A 159 1.37 -12.00 -7.51
N LEU A 160 2.08 -11.65 -6.44
CA LEU A 160 2.85 -12.60 -5.63
C LEU A 160 1.93 -13.56 -4.88
N ASP A 161 0.81 -13.08 -4.33
CA ASP A 161 -0.15 -13.94 -3.62
C ASP A 161 -0.85 -14.91 -4.58
N LEU A 162 -1.25 -14.44 -5.77
CA LEU A 162 -1.81 -15.30 -6.82
C LEU A 162 -0.78 -16.32 -7.31
N LEU A 163 0.49 -15.92 -7.42
CA LEU A 163 1.58 -16.84 -7.76
C LEU A 163 1.75 -17.90 -6.67
N MET A 164 1.66 -17.54 -5.38
CA MET A 164 1.69 -18.51 -4.29
C MET A 164 0.52 -19.51 -4.39
N VAL A 165 -0.71 -19.03 -4.64
CA VAL A 165 -1.86 -19.92 -4.85
C VAL A 165 -1.63 -20.86 -6.03
N PHE A 166 -1.03 -20.37 -7.13
CA PHE A 166 -0.76 -21.19 -8.31
C PHE A 166 0.31 -22.27 -8.05
N ILE A 167 1.41 -21.91 -7.36
CA ILE A 167 2.51 -22.82 -7.00
C ILE A 167 1.98 -23.91 -6.06
N TYR A 168 1.23 -23.52 -5.03
CA TYR A 168 0.73 -24.40 -3.99
C TYR A 168 -0.69 -24.90 -4.23
N ARG A 169 -1.21 -24.83 -5.47
CA ARG A 169 -2.61 -25.17 -5.82
C ARG A 169 -3.10 -26.53 -5.32
N HIS A 170 -2.20 -27.48 -5.09
CA HIS A 170 -2.50 -28.82 -4.57
C HIS A 170 -2.83 -28.83 -3.07
N GLN A 171 -2.49 -27.78 -2.33
CA GLN A 171 -2.76 -27.62 -0.89
C GLN A 171 -4.01 -26.77 -0.62
N VAL A 172 -4.64 -26.26 -1.68
CA VAL A 172 -5.75 -25.32 -1.60
C VAL A 172 -7.05 -26.08 -1.81
N THR A 173 -8.04 -25.83 -0.97
CA THR A 173 -9.38 -26.38 -1.17
C THR A 173 -10.07 -25.58 -2.27
N GLY A 174 -10.53 -26.26 -3.32
CA GLY A 174 -11.34 -25.64 -4.37
C GLY A 174 -12.72 -25.19 -3.86
N GLY A 175 -13.46 -24.49 -4.73
CA GLY A 175 -14.82 -24.03 -4.42
C GLY A 175 -14.93 -22.52 -4.30
N ILE A 176 -16.07 -22.05 -3.80
CA ILE A 176 -16.43 -20.62 -3.80
C ILE A 176 -15.46 -19.77 -2.97
N THR A 177 -14.94 -20.26 -1.85
CA THR A 177 -14.01 -19.54 -0.98
C THR A 177 -12.69 -19.23 -1.68
N LEU A 178 -12.16 -20.18 -2.46
CA LEU A 178 -10.99 -19.96 -3.29
C LEU A 178 -11.25 -18.94 -4.39
N TRP A 179 -12.42 -18.99 -5.05
CA TRP A 179 -12.79 -18.00 -6.06
C TRP A 179 -12.94 -16.60 -5.47
N LEU A 180 -13.52 -16.47 -4.27
CA LEU A 180 -13.58 -15.20 -3.55
C LEU A 180 -12.19 -14.71 -3.15
N TYR A 181 -11.31 -15.62 -2.73
CA TYR A 181 -9.91 -15.30 -2.42
C TYR A 181 -9.17 -14.81 -3.68
N CYS A 182 -9.17 -15.56 -4.78
CA CYS A 182 -8.53 -15.10 -6.02
C CYS A 182 -9.20 -13.84 -6.57
N GLY A 183 -10.52 -13.74 -6.49
CA GLY A 183 -11.31 -12.61 -6.95
C GLY A 183 -10.97 -11.31 -6.25
N HIS A 184 -10.79 -11.32 -4.91
CA HIS A 184 -10.38 -10.11 -4.20
C HIS A 184 -8.95 -9.68 -4.57
N LEU A 185 -8.01 -10.62 -4.77
CA LEU A 185 -6.65 -10.30 -5.21
C LEU A 185 -6.64 -9.70 -6.62
N VAL A 186 -7.42 -10.29 -7.54
CA VAL A 186 -7.59 -9.74 -8.89
C VAL A 186 -8.20 -8.35 -8.82
N LEU A 187 -9.26 -8.16 -8.02
CA LEU A 187 -9.86 -6.83 -7.83
C LEU A 187 -8.86 -5.83 -7.24
N PHE A 188 -8.04 -6.23 -6.27
CA PHE A 188 -7.00 -5.41 -5.67
C PHE A 188 -5.95 -4.97 -6.70
N ALA A 189 -5.49 -5.90 -7.54
CA ALA A 189 -4.58 -5.61 -8.65
C ALA A 189 -5.23 -4.70 -9.71
N LEU A 190 -6.50 -4.95 -10.07
CA LEU A 190 -7.25 -4.16 -11.03
C LEU A 190 -7.47 -2.73 -10.55
N VAL A 191 -7.75 -2.52 -9.27
CA VAL A 191 -7.80 -1.17 -8.69
C VAL A 191 -6.44 -0.49 -8.81
N GLY A 192 -5.34 -1.17 -8.46
CA GLY A 192 -3.99 -0.63 -8.66
C GLY A 192 -3.72 -0.24 -10.12
N GLY A 193 -4.09 -1.11 -11.06
CA GLY A 193 -3.97 -0.85 -12.50
C GLY A 193 -4.87 0.29 -12.99
N LEU A 194 -6.09 0.40 -12.46
CA LEU A 194 -7.03 1.48 -12.76
C LEU A 194 -6.47 2.83 -12.29
N LEU A 195 -5.88 2.89 -11.09
CA LEU A 195 -5.24 4.12 -10.59
C LEU A 195 -4.12 4.56 -11.55
N HIS A 196 -3.26 3.64 -11.99
CA HIS A 196 -2.23 3.90 -13.00
C HIS A 196 -2.79 4.40 -14.33
N TRP A 197 -3.72 3.65 -14.91
CA TRP A 197 -4.33 3.96 -16.19
C TRP A 197 -5.06 5.30 -16.17
N SER A 198 -5.77 5.57 -15.08
CA SER A 198 -6.53 6.81 -14.92
C SER A 198 -5.62 8.04 -14.88
N GLN A 199 -4.40 7.92 -14.33
CA GLN A 199 -3.46 9.03 -14.28
C GLN A 199 -2.64 9.16 -15.57
N SER A 200 -2.18 8.05 -16.16
CA SER A 200 -1.31 8.06 -17.35
C SER A 200 -2.00 8.59 -18.61
N ARG A 201 -3.33 8.48 -18.72
CA ARG A 201 -4.13 9.04 -19.82
C ARG A 201 -3.95 10.56 -20.01
N THR A 202 -3.47 11.31 -19.02
CA THR A 202 -3.32 12.78 -19.12
C THR A 202 -1.90 13.30 -19.13
N SER A 203 -0.91 12.57 -18.63
CA SER A 203 0.48 12.96 -18.92
C SER A 203 0.74 12.98 -20.43
N ILE A 204 0.17 12.01 -21.16
CA ILE A 204 0.20 11.95 -22.62
C ILE A 204 -0.57 13.13 -23.24
N PHE A 205 -1.75 13.48 -22.72
CA PHE A 205 -2.56 14.59 -23.24
C PHE A 205 -1.90 15.96 -23.02
N ASN A 206 -1.38 16.21 -21.81
CA ASN A 206 -0.71 17.47 -21.47
C ASN A 206 0.62 17.65 -22.22
N ASN A 207 1.39 16.58 -22.38
CA ASN A 207 2.60 16.62 -23.22
C ASN A 207 2.26 16.95 -24.69
N LYS A 208 1.14 16.42 -25.20
CA LYS A 208 0.69 16.71 -26.56
C LYS A 208 0.33 18.19 -26.71
N ILE A 209 -0.41 18.79 -25.78
CA ILE A 209 -0.77 20.22 -25.80
C ILE A 209 0.48 21.11 -25.72
N SER A 210 1.39 20.85 -24.78
CA SER A 210 2.63 21.62 -24.64
C SER A 210 3.50 21.58 -25.91
N SER A 211 3.59 20.41 -26.56
CA SER A 211 4.30 20.28 -27.83
C SER A 211 3.65 21.07 -28.98
N TYR A 212 2.31 21.16 -29.01
CA TYR A 212 1.60 21.98 -30.00
C TYR A 212 1.81 23.48 -29.77
N GLU A 213 1.77 23.97 -28.53
CA GLU A 213 2.01 25.38 -28.22
C GLU A 213 3.45 25.81 -28.52
N LEU A 214 4.43 24.96 -28.22
CA LEU A 214 5.84 25.20 -28.58
C LEU A 214 6.02 25.26 -30.10
N SER A 215 5.41 24.34 -30.85
CA SER A 215 5.45 24.35 -32.32
C SER A 215 4.82 25.62 -32.91
N ASN A 216 3.71 26.10 -32.36
CA ASN A 216 3.01 27.29 -32.86
C ASN A 216 3.69 28.61 -32.47
N ASN A 217 4.41 28.65 -31.34
CA ASN A 217 5.21 29.81 -30.95
C ASN A 217 6.52 29.95 -31.75
N VAL A 218 7.06 28.85 -32.29
CA VAL A 218 8.24 28.88 -33.16
C VAL A 218 7.88 29.41 -34.55
N THR A 219 6.70 29.08 -35.08
CA THR A 219 6.25 29.56 -36.40
C THR A 219 5.82 31.03 -36.41
N THR A 220 5.36 31.57 -35.28
CA THR A 220 4.92 32.98 -35.16
C THR A 220 6.04 33.97 -34.86
N LYS A 221 7.18 33.52 -34.32
CA LYS A 221 8.38 34.37 -34.11
C LYS A 221 9.36 34.38 -35.31
N GLY A 222 9.06 33.62 -36.36
CA GLY A 222 9.88 33.50 -37.57
C GLY A 222 9.38 34.29 -38.79
N SER A 223 8.32 35.08 -38.65
CA SER A 223 7.77 35.99 -39.66
C SER A 223 7.97 37.45 -39.27
#